data_AF-A0A4P5VU51-F1
#
_entry.id   AF-A0A4P5VU51-F1
#
_cell.length_a   1.000
_cell.length_b   1.000
_cell.length_c   1.000
_cell.angle_alpha   90.00
_cell.angle_beta   90.00
_cell.angle_gamma   90.00
#
_symmetry.space_group_name_H-M   'P 1'
#
loop_
_entity.id
_entity.type
_entity.pdbx_description
1 polymer ?
#
loop_
_entity_poly.entity_id
_entity_poly.type
_entity_poly.pdbx_seq_one_letter_code
_entity_poly.pdbx_strand_id
1 'polypeptide(L)'
;MAELSTMYGTRLFDQPRHAAVRARLDAFVSRPAPLGLEIGFDHGMCILDRARRFPAQNHLGVELREARVEAAAANAPDNCLLLRIDARTLCVALLPDASIDWIYLLFPTPPSAPKRALLSREFAAGVSRVLKPGGVLWFATDVEALYREARSLFPWPDAPPPPLGVELSRRERVCRRDGIEVFRLCVQR
;
A
#
# COMPACT_ATOMS: atom_id res chain seq x y z
N MET A 1 8.49 20.71 -5.71
CA MET A 1 9.36 19.49 -5.76
C MET A 1 10.42 19.47 -4.65
N ALA A 2 11.19 20.55 -4.41
CA ALA A 2 12.30 20.55 -3.43
C ALA A 2 11.89 20.53 -1.94
N GLU A 3 10.79 21.18 -1.53
CA GLU A 3 10.34 21.17 -0.12
C GLU A 3 9.80 19.80 0.32
N LEU A 4 8.99 19.16 -0.53
CA LEU A 4 8.45 17.81 -0.29
C LEU A 4 9.55 16.75 -0.14
N SER A 5 10.67 16.95 -0.85
CA SER A 5 11.86 16.08 -0.76
C SER A 5 12.49 16.06 0.64
N THR A 6 12.39 17.17 1.36
CA THR A 6 12.98 17.32 2.69
C THR A 6 12.05 16.78 3.77
N MET A 7 10.73 16.88 3.58
CA MET A 7 9.71 16.55 4.58
C MET A 7 9.47 15.04 4.78
N TYR A 8 9.56 14.25 3.71
CA TYR A 8 9.43 12.78 3.78
C TYR A 8 10.77 12.05 3.69
N GLY A 9 11.88 12.78 3.85
CA GLY A 9 13.21 12.19 3.80
C GLY A 9 13.51 11.57 2.43
N THR A 10 13.18 12.22 1.33
CA THR A 10 13.56 11.71 -0.01
C THR A 10 15.08 11.59 -0.13
N ARG A 11 15.83 12.52 0.49
CA ARG A 11 17.28 12.42 0.67
C ARG A 11 17.73 11.27 1.59
N LEU A 12 16.83 10.64 2.33
CA LEU A 12 17.14 9.44 3.13
C LEU A 12 17.50 8.30 2.18
N PHE A 13 16.70 8.07 1.15
CA PHE A 13 16.90 6.97 0.21
C PHE A 13 18.02 7.22 -0.82
N ASP A 14 18.51 8.45 -0.91
CA ASP A 14 19.71 8.79 -1.69
C ASP A 14 21.01 8.43 -0.94
N GLN A 15 20.94 8.08 0.36
CA GLN A 15 22.13 7.72 1.13
C GLN A 15 22.63 6.33 0.76
N PRO A 16 23.96 6.10 0.74
CA PRO A 16 24.55 4.81 0.34
C PRO A 16 23.98 3.60 1.08
N ARG A 17 23.63 3.76 2.36
CA ARG A 17 23.04 2.70 3.19
C ARG A 17 21.69 2.18 2.68
N HIS A 18 20.99 2.93 1.83
CA HIS A 18 19.71 2.55 1.23
C HIS A 18 19.81 2.12 -0.23
N ALA A 19 21.00 2.20 -0.85
CA ALA A 19 21.21 1.92 -2.26
C ALA A 19 20.75 0.51 -2.68
N ALA A 20 21.02 -0.50 -1.83
CA ALA A 20 20.60 -1.87 -2.11
C ALA A 20 19.07 -2.04 -2.12
N VAL A 21 18.37 -1.40 -1.18
CA VAL A 21 16.89 -1.43 -1.14
C VAL A 21 16.32 -0.67 -2.34
N ARG A 22 16.93 0.46 -2.70
CA ARG A 22 16.53 1.25 -3.88
C ARG A 22 16.67 0.45 -5.17
N ALA A 23 17.84 -0.16 -5.40
CA ALA A 23 18.09 -0.98 -6.59
C ALA A 23 17.11 -2.16 -6.69
N ARG A 24 16.78 -2.82 -5.57
CA ARG A 24 15.78 -3.90 -5.53
C ARG A 24 14.37 -3.41 -5.87
N LEU A 25 13.97 -2.25 -5.34
CA LEU A 25 12.68 -1.64 -5.68
C LEU A 25 12.61 -1.31 -7.18
N ASP A 26 13.61 -0.62 -7.71
CA ASP A 26 13.65 -0.20 -9.11
C ASP A 26 13.64 -1.41 -10.07
N ALA A 27 14.41 -2.46 -9.75
CA ALA A 27 14.42 -3.70 -10.52
C ALA A 27 13.08 -4.46 -10.47
N PHE A 28 12.33 -4.37 -9.38
CA PHE A 28 11.04 -5.04 -9.25
C PHE A 28 9.92 -4.28 -9.95
N VAL A 29 9.89 -2.95 -9.81
CA VAL A 29 8.89 -2.08 -10.45
C VAL A 29 9.03 -2.09 -11.98
N SER A 30 10.21 -2.37 -12.51
CA SER A 30 10.46 -2.46 -13.96
C SER A 30 10.07 -3.81 -14.60
N ARG A 31 9.57 -4.78 -13.83
CA ARG A 31 9.14 -6.07 -14.37
C ARG A 31 7.90 -5.95 -15.27
N PRO A 32 7.82 -6.68 -16.39
CA PRO A 32 6.71 -6.60 -17.34
C PRO A 32 5.50 -7.43 -16.89
N ALA A 33 4.81 -6.99 -15.84
CA ALA A 33 3.51 -7.54 -15.41
C ALA A 33 2.76 -6.51 -14.56
N PRO A 34 1.42 -6.61 -14.45
CA PRO A 34 0.65 -5.73 -13.58
C PRO A 34 1.18 -5.74 -12.15
N LEU A 35 1.26 -4.57 -11.52
CA LEU A 35 1.86 -4.38 -10.22
C LEU A 35 0.84 -3.85 -9.22
N GLY A 36 0.54 -4.66 -8.21
CA GLY A 36 -0.26 -4.27 -7.06
C GLY A 36 0.60 -3.83 -5.87
N LEU A 37 0.16 -2.81 -5.14
CA LEU A 37 0.79 -2.35 -3.89
C LEU A 37 -0.11 -2.63 -2.69
N GLU A 38 0.38 -3.29 -1.63
CA GLU A 38 -0.28 -3.33 -0.31
C GLU A 38 0.47 -2.45 0.69
N ILE A 39 -0.24 -1.50 1.28
CA ILE A 39 0.29 -0.58 2.29
C ILE A 39 -0.10 -1.08 3.68
N GLY A 40 0.89 -1.34 4.53
CA GLY A 40 0.69 -1.83 5.89
C GLY A 40 0.24 -3.28 5.92
N PHE A 41 1.02 -4.18 5.31
CA PHE A 41 0.62 -5.58 5.15
C PHE A 41 0.60 -6.41 6.45
N ASP A 42 1.02 -5.84 7.60
CA ASP A 42 1.14 -6.51 8.90
C ASP A 42 1.87 -7.86 8.79
N HIS A 43 1.16 -8.98 8.98
CA HIS A 43 1.75 -10.33 8.89
C HIS A 43 1.85 -10.88 7.47
N GLY A 44 1.48 -10.10 6.45
CA GLY A 44 1.55 -10.49 5.05
C GLY A 44 0.44 -11.43 4.59
N MET A 45 -0.61 -11.64 5.39
CA MET A 45 -1.65 -12.65 5.13
C MET A 45 -2.30 -12.48 3.75
N CYS A 46 -2.78 -11.27 3.46
CA CYS A 46 -3.48 -10.98 2.21
C CYS A 46 -2.51 -10.96 1.02
N ILE A 47 -1.38 -10.23 1.15
CA ILE A 47 -0.43 -10.10 0.04
C ILE A 47 0.23 -11.42 -0.35
N LEU A 48 0.60 -12.27 0.62
CA LEU A 48 1.19 -13.57 0.33
C LEU A 48 0.18 -14.54 -0.30
N ASP A 49 -1.09 -14.50 0.13
CA ASP A 49 -2.16 -15.26 -0.53
C ASP A 49 -2.35 -14.82 -1.97
N ARG A 50 -2.50 -13.52 -2.21
CA ARG A 50 -2.64 -12.98 -3.57
C ARG A 50 -1.46 -13.34 -4.44
N ALA A 51 -0.24 -13.22 -3.94
CA ALA A 51 0.95 -13.54 -4.72
C ALA A 51 0.99 -15.01 -5.16
N ARG A 52 0.54 -15.94 -4.30
CA ARG A 52 0.44 -17.37 -4.66
C ARG A 52 -0.70 -17.65 -5.64
N ARG A 53 -1.83 -16.96 -5.50
CA ARG A 53 -3.03 -17.18 -6.33
C ARG A 53 -2.96 -16.51 -7.70
N PHE A 54 -2.20 -15.42 -7.82
CA PHE A 54 -2.08 -14.62 -9.03
C PHE A 54 -0.61 -14.52 -9.49
N PRO A 55 0.02 -15.64 -9.90
CA PRO A 55 1.45 -15.66 -10.25
C PRO A 55 1.82 -14.78 -11.47
N ALA A 56 0.84 -14.41 -12.30
CA ALA A 56 1.03 -13.51 -13.43
C ALA A 56 1.05 -12.01 -13.04
N GLN A 57 0.93 -11.70 -11.75
CA GLN A 57 0.92 -10.34 -11.21
C GLN A 57 2.09 -10.16 -10.26
N ASN A 58 2.66 -8.96 -10.24
CA ASN A 58 3.64 -8.57 -9.23
C ASN A 58 2.93 -7.94 -8.03
N HIS A 59 3.47 -8.19 -6.85
CA HIS A 59 2.96 -7.68 -5.58
C HIS A 59 4.08 -6.99 -4.80
N LEU A 60 3.93 -5.69 -4.59
CA LEU A 60 4.80 -4.90 -3.72
C LEU A 60 4.09 -4.68 -2.39
N GLY A 61 4.74 -4.99 -1.28
CA GLY A 61 4.24 -4.71 0.06
C GLY A 61 5.18 -3.81 0.83
N VAL A 62 4.62 -2.85 1.56
CA VAL A 62 5.40 -2.05 2.52
C VAL A 62 4.82 -2.06 3.92
N GLU A 63 5.71 -2.12 4.91
CA GLU A 63 5.40 -2.14 6.35
C GLU A 63 6.54 -1.45 7.12
N LEU A 64 6.24 -0.83 8.26
CA LEU A 64 7.24 -0.13 9.08
C LEU A 64 7.95 -1.07 10.08
N ARG A 65 7.27 -2.14 10.50
CA ARG A 65 7.79 -3.08 11.51
C ARG A 65 8.73 -4.10 10.89
N GLU A 66 10.03 -3.97 11.15
CA GLU A 66 11.08 -4.85 10.61
C GLU A 66 10.80 -6.34 10.81
N ALA A 67 10.52 -6.77 12.04
CA ALA A 67 10.21 -8.17 12.34
C ALA A 67 9.00 -8.74 11.57
N ARG A 68 8.07 -7.89 11.13
CA ARG A 68 6.94 -8.28 10.27
C ARG A 68 7.37 -8.48 8.83
N VAL A 69 8.19 -7.56 8.32
CA VAL A 69 8.76 -7.62 6.97
C VAL A 69 9.60 -8.89 6.82
N GLU A 70 10.52 -9.15 7.75
CA GLU A 70 11.40 -10.32 7.69
C GLU A 70 10.62 -11.64 7.70
N ALA A 71 9.67 -11.78 8.63
CA ALA A 71 8.86 -12.99 8.74
C ALA A 71 8.01 -13.26 7.49
N ALA A 72 7.40 -12.21 6.93
CA ALA A 72 6.58 -12.33 5.73
C ALA A 72 7.46 -12.58 4.48
N ALA A 73 8.60 -11.91 4.36
CA ALA A 73 9.51 -12.03 3.23
C ALA A 73 10.12 -13.44 3.12
N ALA A 74 10.33 -14.13 4.26
CA ALA A 74 10.77 -15.53 4.27
C ALA A 74 9.80 -16.49 3.57
N ASN A 75 8.55 -16.08 3.34
CA ASN A 75 7.48 -16.87 2.73
C ASN A 75 6.99 -16.29 1.39
N ALA A 76 7.65 -15.24 0.90
CA ALA A 76 7.24 -14.52 -0.30
C ALA A 76 7.69 -15.27 -1.58
N PRO A 77 6.79 -15.55 -2.52
CA PRO A 77 7.17 -16.05 -3.84
C PRO A 77 7.89 -14.97 -4.66
N ASP A 78 8.52 -15.35 -5.77
CA ASP A 78 9.34 -14.45 -6.60
C ASP A 78 8.60 -13.24 -7.17
N ASN A 79 7.28 -13.34 -7.36
CA ASN A 79 6.40 -12.26 -7.80
C ASN A 79 5.95 -11.35 -6.64
N CYS A 80 6.54 -11.47 -5.45
CA CYS A 80 6.22 -10.68 -4.28
C CYS A 80 7.47 -10.06 -3.64
N LEU A 81 7.51 -8.73 -3.56
CA LEU A 81 8.58 -8.00 -2.88
C LEU A 81 8.02 -7.27 -1.67
N LEU A 82 8.57 -7.57 -0.48
CA LEU A 82 8.18 -6.94 0.78
C LEU A 82 9.33 -6.10 1.32
N LEU A 83 9.08 -4.81 1.58
CA LEU A 83 10.11 -3.86 2.00
C LEU A 83 9.71 -3.11 3.27
N ARG A 84 10.73 -2.74 4.07
CA ARG A 84 10.56 -1.83 5.20
C ARG A 84 10.67 -0.38 4.76
N ILE A 85 9.55 0.22 4.34
CA ILE A 85 9.51 1.59 3.82
C ILE A 85 8.23 2.30 4.32
N ASP A 86 8.35 3.59 4.66
CA ASP A 86 7.18 4.43 4.92
C ASP A 86 6.41 4.68 3.61
N ALA A 87 5.12 4.33 3.61
CA ALA A 87 4.28 4.45 2.42
C ALA A 87 4.16 5.90 1.90
N ARG A 88 4.32 6.91 2.77
CA ARG A 88 4.35 8.32 2.37
C ARG A 88 5.58 8.60 1.53
N THR A 89 6.75 8.22 2.02
CA THR A 89 8.00 8.36 1.25
C THR A 89 7.94 7.54 -0.04
N LEU A 90 7.43 6.32 0.01
CA LEU A 90 7.28 5.46 -1.18
C LEU A 90 6.42 6.14 -2.27
N CYS A 91 5.19 6.55 -1.93
CA CYS A 91 4.22 7.08 -2.89
C CYS A 91 4.50 8.51 -3.28
N VAL A 92 5.11 9.33 -2.42
CA VAL A 92 5.42 10.73 -2.76
C VAL A 92 6.71 10.83 -3.58
N ALA A 93 7.68 9.94 -3.36
CA ALA A 93 9.04 10.19 -3.84
C ALA A 93 9.77 9.03 -4.52
N LEU A 94 9.44 7.76 -4.23
CA LEU A 94 10.25 6.64 -4.72
C LEU A 94 9.65 5.92 -5.92
N LEU A 95 8.33 5.70 -5.91
CA LEU A 95 7.66 5.05 -7.03
C LEU A 95 7.57 5.99 -8.23
N PRO A 96 7.81 5.50 -9.47
CA PRO A 96 7.54 6.26 -10.68
C PRO A 96 6.07 6.65 -10.82
N ASP A 97 5.82 7.65 -11.66
CA ASP A 97 4.45 8.01 -12.06
C ASP A 97 3.80 6.84 -12.80
N ALA A 98 2.50 6.62 -12.57
CA ALA A 98 1.71 5.61 -13.28
C ALA A 98 2.36 4.21 -13.32
N SER A 99 3.00 3.78 -12.22
CA SER A 99 3.66 2.47 -12.14
C SER A 99 2.81 1.39 -11.46
N ILE A 100 1.71 1.77 -10.78
CA ILE A 100 0.89 0.87 -9.97
C ILE A 100 -0.48 0.67 -10.61
N ASP A 101 -0.90 -0.58 -10.79
CA ASP A 101 -2.20 -0.91 -11.35
C ASP A 101 -3.31 -0.86 -10.28
N TRP A 102 -3.00 -1.27 -9.06
CA TRP A 102 -3.93 -1.17 -7.93
C TRP A 102 -3.23 -1.07 -6.57
N ILE A 103 -3.91 -0.44 -5.61
CA ILE A 103 -3.43 -0.26 -4.24
C ILE A 103 -4.44 -0.86 -3.26
N TYR A 104 -3.96 -1.67 -2.32
CA TYR A 104 -4.70 -2.08 -1.13
C TYR A 104 -4.24 -1.24 0.06
N LEU A 105 -5.19 -0.58 0.71
CA LEU A 105 -5.00 0.15 1.95
C LEU A 105 -5.97 -0.37 2.99
N LEU A 106 -5.54 -1.36 3.76
CA LEU A 106 -6.39 -2.12 4.66
C LEU A 106 -6.15 -1.70 6.11
N PHE A 107 -7.20 -1.22 6.78
CA PHE A 107 -7.21 -0.85 8.19
C PHE A 107 -6.05 0.08 8.60
N PRO A 108 -5.82 1.21 7.89
CA PRO A 108 -4.76 2.14 8.30
C PRO A 108 -5.03 2.69 9.70
N THR A 109 -3.95 3.14 10.35
CA THR A 109 -4.05 3.71 11.70
C THR A 109 -4.96 4.96 11.67
N PRO A 110 -5.97 5.05 12.55
CA PRO A 110 -6.92 6.15 12.55
C PRO A 110 -6.29 7.50 12.98
N PRO A 111 -6.92 8.64 12.65
CA PRO A 111 -6.41 9.98 12.94
C PRO A 111 -6.29 10.30 14.43
N SER A 112 -6.98 9.54 15.30
CA SER A 112 -6.86 9.65 16.77
C SER A 112 -5.45 9.34 17.28
N ALA A 113 -4.56 8.80 16.43
CA ALA A 113 -3.12 8.72 16.68
C ALA A 113 -2.34 9.55 15.64
N PRO A 114 -2.27 10.89 15.79
CA PRO A 114 -1.83 11.80 14.72
C PRO A 114 -0.43 11.51 14.17
N LYS A 115 0.49 11.07 15.04
CA LYS A 115 1.87 10.71 14.66
C LYS A 115 1.95 9.49 13.72
N ARG A 116 0.88 8.68 13.68
CA ARG A 116 0.80 7.41 12.94
C ARG A 116 -0.28 7.42 11.86
N ALA A 117 -1.08 8.48 11.77
CA ALA A 117 -2.08 8.65 10.73
C ALA A 117 -1.40 8.69 9.36
N LEU A 118 -1.92 7.90 8.42
CA LEU A 118 -1.37 7.79 7.08
C LEU A 118 -2.06 8.76 6.10
N LEU A 119 -3.38 8.88 6.20
CA LEU A 119 -4.16 9.70 5.29
C LEU A 119 -3.81 11.18 5.48
N SER A 120 -3.52 11.83 4.35
CA SER A 120 -3.32 13.26 4.24
C SER A 120 -3.52 13.65 2.77
N ARG A 121 -3.62 14.95 2.48
CA ARG A 121 -3.73 15.43 1.09
C ARG A 121 -2.49 15.09 0.28
N GLU A 122 -1.32 15.18 0.90
CA GLU A 122 -0.03 14.89 0.28
C GLU A 122 0.12 13.40 -0.02
N PHE A 123 -0.27 12.53 0.92
CA PHE A 123 -0.29 11.09 0.68
C PHE A 123 -1.27 10.74 -0.44
N ALA A 124 -2.48 11.32 -0.45
CA ALA A 124 -3.47 11.10 -1.50
C ALA A 124 -2.97 11.58 -2.88
N ALA A 125 -2.25 12.70 -2.94
CA ALA A 125 -1.62 13.18 -4.17
C ALA A 125 -0.53 12.21 -4.65
N GLY A 126 0.28 11.66 -3.74
CA GLY A 126 1.26 10.61 -4.05
C GLY A 126 0.60 9.34 -4.59
N VAL A 127 -0.46 8.86 -3.94
CA VAL A 127 -1.27 7.71 -4.38
C VAL A 127 -1.83 7.94 -5.78
N SER A 128 -2.41 9.12 -6.04
CA SER A 128 -2.87 9.52 -7.36
C SER A 128 -1.72 9.42 -8.36
N ARG A 129 -0.59 10.10 -8.13
CA ARG A 129 0.56 10.12 -9.04
C ARG A 129 1.05 8.72 -9.45
N VAL A 130 1.17 7.80 -8.50
CA VAL A 130 1.77 6.47 -8.75
C VAL A 130 0.78 5.47 -9.37
N LEU A 131 -0.52 5.64 -9.17
CA LEU A 131 -1.54 4.82 -9.84
C LEU A 131 -1.54 5.10 -11.34
N LYS A 132 -1.74 4.09 -12.18
CA LYS A 132 -2.01 4.29 -13.60
C LYS A 132 -3.37 5.00 -13.79
N PRO A 133 -3.58 5.71 -14.91
CA PRO A 133 -4.93 6.07 -15.33
C PRO A 133 -5.79 4.81 -15.40
N GLY A 134 -6.97 4.82 -14.78
CA GLY A 134 -7.81 3.63 -14.65
C GLY A 134 -7.37 2.64 -13.56
N GLY A 135 -6.31 2.94 -12.80
CA GLY A 135 -5.88 2.14 -11.66
C GLY A 135 -6.83 2.25 -10.47
N VAL A 136 -6.85 1.22 -9.62
CA VAL A 136 -7.87 1.07 -8.56
C VAL A 136 -7.28 1.23 -7.16
N LEU A 137 -7.92 2.03 -6.32
CA LEU A 137 -7.70 2.02 -4.88
C LEU A 137 -8.76 1.16 -4.20
N TRP A 138 -8.32 0.15 -3.46
CA TRP A 138 -9.14 -0.63 -2.54
C TRP A 138 -8.79 -0.29 -1.09
N PHE A 139 -9.73 0.36 -0.41
CA PHE A 139 -9.59 0.78 0.97
C PHE A 139 -10.63 0.09 1.85
N ALA A 140 -10.22 -0.34 3.05
CA ALA A 140 -11.11 -0.92 4.03
C ALA A 140 -10.77 -0.42 5.44
N THR A 141 -11.79 -0.17 6.26
CA THR A 141 -11.63 0.23 7.67
C THR A 141 -12.89 -0.12 8.47
N ASP A 142 -12.72 -0.30 9.77
CA ASP A 142 -13.79 -0.39 10.76
C ASP A 142 -14.09 0.96 11.45
N VAL A 143 -13.53 2.06 10.94
CA VAL A 143 -13.70 3.41 11.47
C VAL A 143 -14.40 4.30 10.45
N GLU A 144 -15.67 4.62 10.69
CA GLU A 144 -16.50 5.40 9.75
C GLU A 144 -15.88 6.78 9.41
N ALA A 145 -15.30 7.47 10.39
CA ALA A 145 -14.64 8.77 10.16
C ALA A 145 -13.49 8.66 9.16
N LEU A 146 -12.71 7.57 9.22
CA LEU A 146 -11.61 7.32 8.30
C LEU A 146 -12.10 6.96 6.90
N TYR A 147 -13.24 6.25 6.81
CA TYR A 147 -13.91 6.00 5.54
C TYR A 147 -14.36 7.32 4.86
N ARG A 148 -14.99 8.22 5.63
CA ARG A 148 -15.41 9.54 5.12
C ARG A 148 -14.21 10.39 4.68
N GLU A 149 -13.13 10.36 5.45
CA GLU A 149 -11.87 11.03 5.09
C GLU A 149 -11.29 10.46 3.78
N ALA A 150 -11.20 9.13 3.66
CA ALA A 150 -10.71 8.48 2.45
C ALA A 150 -11.57 8.83 1.22
N ARG A 151 -12.90 8.81 1.33
CA ARG A 151 -13.81 9.18 0.24
C ARG A 151 -13.61 10.65 -0.19
N SER A 152 -13.35 11.55 0.76
CA SER A 152 -13.06 12.96 0.48
C SER A 152 -11.71 13.15 -0.22
N LEU A 153 -10.68 12.39 0.18
CA LEU A 153 -9.35 12.43 -0.42
C LEU A 153 -9.29 11.79 -1.81
N PHE A 154 -10.16 10.81 -2.07
CA PHE A 154 -10.24 10.07 -3.34
C PHE A 154 -11.67 10.20 -3.93
N PRO A 155 -12.05 11.39 -4.43
CA PRO A 155 -13.39 11.65 -4.99
C PRO A 155 -13.53 11.09 -6.41
N TRP A 156 -13.14 9.83 -6.57
CA TRP A 156 -13.09 9.08 -7.82
C TRP A 156 -14.36 8.22 -7.98
N PRO A 157 -14.73 7.84 -9.21
CA PRO A 157 -15.86 6.94 -9.45
C PRO A 157 -15.63 5.58 -8.79
N ASP A 158 -16.72 4.96 -8.35
CA ASP A 158 -16.67 3.60 -7.81
C ASP A 158 -16.20 2.60 -8.89
N ALA A 159 -15.48 1.58 -8.45
CA ALA A 159 -14.88 0.57 -9.30
C ALA A 159 -15.10 -0.83 -8.71
N PRO A 160 -15.04 -1.89 -9.54
CA PRO A 160 -14.97 -3.24 -9.00
C PRO A 160 -13.63 -3.44 -8.26
N PRO A 161 -13.59 -4.32 -7.23
CA PRO A 161 -12.36 -4.68 -6.57
C PRO A 161 -11.27 -5.14 -7.55
N PRO A 162 -9.99 -4.80 -7.29
CA PRO A 162 -8.88 -5.53 -7.91
C PRO A 162 -8.86 -6.98 -7.36
N PRO A 163 -8.01 -7.88 -7.88
CA PRO A 163 -7.95 -9.26 -7.40
C PRO A 163 -7.75 -9.36 -5.88
N LEU A 164 -8.75 -9.74 -5.08
CA LEU A 164 -8.68 -9.56 -3.61
C LEU A 164 -7.93 -10.68 -2.84
N GLY A 165 -7.70 -11.84 -3.46
CA GLY A 165 -7.30 -13.04 -2.71
C GLY A 165 -8.52 -13.72 -2.06
N VAL A 166 -8.29 -14.74 -1.23
CA VAL A 166 -9.30 -15.31 -0.32
C VAL A 166 -8.97 -15.01 1.14
N GLU A 167 -7.71 -14.72 1.44
CA GLU A 167 -7.27 -14.44 2.80
C GLU A 167 -7.73 -13.07 3.29
N LEU A 168 -8.43 -13.07 4.43
CA LEU A 168 -8.83 -11.86 5.12
C LEU A 168 -7.67 -11.32 5.96
N SER A 169 -7.58 -9.99 6.05
CA SER A 169 -6.61 -9.35 6.93
C SER A 169 -6.87 -9.74 8.40
N ARG A 170 -5.85 -9.66 9.24
CA ARG A 170 -5.98 -9.94 10.67
C ARG A 170 -7.10 -9.10 11.30
N ARG A 171 -7.16 -7.81 10.99
CA ARG A 171 -8.20 -6.92 11.54
C ARG A 171 -9.58 -7.28 11.00
N GLU A 172 -9.68 -7.64 9.72
CA GLU A 172 -10.95 -8.04 9.11
C GLU A 172 -11.50 -9.34 9.72
N ARG A 173 -10.63 -10.32 10.03
CA ARG A 173 -11.01 -11.53 10.77
C ARG A 173 -11.58 -11.20 12.15
N VAL A 174 -10.98 -10.24 12.86
CA VAL A 174 -11.49 -9.75 14.15
C VAL A 174 -12.84 -9.10 13.97
N CYS A 175 -13.00 -8.20 12.99
CA CYS A 175 -14.27 -7.53 12.74
C CYS A 175 -15.38 -8.54 12.43
N ARG A 176 -15.12 -9.52 11.56
CA ARG A 176 -16.06 -10.60 11.24
C ARG A 176 -16.46 -11.42 12.47
N ARG A 177 -15.49 -11.78 13.31
CA ARG A 177 -15.74 -12.56 14.54
C ARG A 177 -16.62 -11.77 15.52
N ASP A 178 -16.36 -10.47 15.64
CA ASP A 178 -16.99 -9.61 16.66
C ASP A 178 -18.25 -8.89 16.13
N GLY A 179 -18.67 -9.14 14.88
CA GLY A 179 -19.80 -8.46 14.26
C GLY A 179 -19.58 -6.96 14.03
N ILE A 180 -18.33 -6.52 13.93
CA ILE A 180 -17.98 -5.12 13.67
C ILE A 180 -18.10 -4.86 12.16
N GLU A 181 -18.82 -3.79 11.81
CA GLU A 181 -18.97 -3.36 10.43
C GLU A 181 -17.63 -2.92 9.82
N VAL A 182 -17.42 -3.28 8.56
CA VAL A 182 -16.25 -2.85 7.76
C VAL A 182 -16.74 -2.00 6.61
N PHE A 183 -16.36 -0.73 6.63
CA PHE A 183 -16.57 0.21 5.55
C PHE A 183 -15.53 -0.01 4.45
N ARG A 184 -15.99 -0.01 3.19
CA ARG A 184 -15.13 -0.22 2.03
C ARG A 184 -15.29 0.88 1.00
N LEU A 185 -14.17 1.31 0.45
CA LEU A 185 -14.08 2.26 -0.63
C LEU A 185 -13.29 1.59 -1.76
N CYS A 186 -13.92 1.39 -2.91
CA CYS A 186 -13.25 0.92 -4.12
C CYS A 186 -13.48 1.92 -5.24
N VAL A 187 -12.43 2.59 -5.68
CA VAL A 187 -12.52 3.71 -6.61
C VAL A 187 -11.41 3.70 -7.66
N GLN A 188 -11.67 4.25 -8.84
CA GLN A 188 -10.77 4.25 -10.00
C GLN A 188 -10.26 5.65 -10.34
N ARG A 189 -8.94 5.82 -10.44
CA ARG A 189 -8.27 7.10 -10.76
C ARG A 189 -8.51 7.56 -12.20
#